data_AF-A0A535QQU5-F1
#
_entry.id   AF-A0A535QQU5-F1
#
_cell.length_a   1.000
_cell.length_b   1.000
_cell.length_c   1.000
_cell.angle_alpha   90.00
_cell.angle_beta   90.00
_cell.angle_gamma   90.00
#
_symmetry.space_group_name_H-M   'P 1'
#
loop_
_entity.id
_entity.type
_entity.pdbx_description
1 polymer ?
#
loop_
_entity_poly.entity_id
_entity_poly.type
_entity_poly.pdbx_seq_one_letter_code
_entity_poly.pdbx_strand_id
1 'polypeptide(L)' 'MGVPTPGTLALVGAGEFLPPIAPVDAMLLERVDGTPHVVVLPTASAPDGPGVPERWAKLGIDHFSQLGA' A
#
# COMPACT_ATOMS: atom_id res chain seq x y z
N MET A 1 24.28 -10.14 -17.47
CA MET A 1 23.27 -9.89 -16.42
C MET A 1 22.66 -8.53 -16.70
N GLY A 2 21.36 -8.47 -16.99
CA GLY A 2 20.68 -7.21 -17.24
C GLY A 2 20.55 -6.38 -15.97
N VAL A 3 20.58 -5.05 -16.08
CA VAL A 3 20.26 -4.16 -14.96
C VAL A 3 18.76 -4.36 -14.65
N PRO A 4 18.37 -4.65 -13.40
CA PRO A 4 16.96 -4.74 -13.06
C PRO A 4 16.25 -3.42 -13.35
N THR A 5 15.09 -3.51 -13.99
CA THR A 5 14.24 -2.33 -14.24
C THR A 5 13.78 -1.76 -12.90
N PRO A 6 13.94 -0.46 -12.64
CA PRO A 6 13.42 0.16 -11.42
C PRO A 6 11.90 -0.02 -11.31
N GLY A 7 11.41 -0.27 -10.10
CA GLY A 7 9.98 -0.32 -9.81
C GLY A 7 9.31 1.05 -9.93
N THR A 8 7.98 1.05 -9.92
CA THR A 8 7.18 2.30 -9.91
C THR A 8 7.13 2.89 -8.50
N LEU A 9 7.28 4.21 -8.38
CA LEU A 9 7.17 4.96 -7.12
C LEU A 9 6.00 5.96 -7.21
N ALA A 10 5.11 5.92 -6.23
CA ALA A 10 4.09 6.94 -6.02
C ALA A 10 4.39 7.72 -4.73
N LEU A 11 4.30 9.05 -4.80
CA LEU A 11 4.41 9.93 -3.64
C LEU A 11 3.02 10.52 -3.38
N VAL A 12 2.41 10.12 -2.27
CA VAL A 12 1.04 10.50 -1.91
C VAL A 12 1.08 11.48 -0.75
N GLY A 13 0.35 12.59 -0.85
CA GLY A 13 0.34 13.63 0.19
C GLY A 13 -0.43 13.23 1.44
N ALA A 14 -1.59 12.57 1.28
CA ALA A 14 -2.45 12.06 2.35
C ALA A 14 -3.57 11.18 1.76
N GLY A 15 -4.28 10.46 2.62
CA GLY A 15 -5.54 9.78 2.28
C GLY A 15 -5.37 8.32 1.91
N GLU A 16 -4.29 7.70 2.39
CA GLU A 16 -4.04 6.28 2.29
C GLU A 16 -5.26 5.46 2.75
N PHE A 17 -5.55 4.39 2.00
CA PHE A 17 -6.65 3.45 2.26
C PHE A 17 -8.07 4.04 2.20
N LEU A 18 -8.23 5.33 1.87
CA LEU A 18 -9.54 5.96 1.65
C LEU A 18 -10.04 5.78 0.21
N PRO A 19 -11.35 5.89 -0.06
CA PRO A 19 -11.89 5.70 -1.41
C PRO A 19 -11.21 6.53 -2.53
N PRO A 20 -10.79 7.79 -2.31
CA PRO A 20 -10.16 8.57 -3.38
C PRO A 20 -8.81 8.03 -3.88
N ILE A 21 -8.06 7.29 -3.07
CA ILE A 21 -6.74 6.77 -3.48
C ILE A 21 -6.82 5.45 -4.26
N ALA A 22 -7.94 4.72 -4.14
CA ALA A 22 -8.11 3.39 -4.72
C ALA A 22 -7.77 3.29 -6.22
N PRO A 23 -8.08 4.28 -7.09
CA PRO A 23 -7.67 4.22 -8.50
C PRO A 23 -6.15 4.28 -8.70
N VAL A 24 -5.43 5.02 -7.84
CA VAL A 24 -3.96 5.09 -7.88
C VAL A 24 -3.37 3.77 -7.42
N ASP A 25 -3.87 3.21 -6.33
CA ASP A 25 -3.41 1.93 -5.78
C ASP A 25 -3.66 0.77 -6.77
N ALA A 26 -4.84 0.72 -7.41
CA ALA A 26 -5.12 -0.25 -8.47
C ALA A 26 -4.13 -0.14 -9.65
N MET A 27 -3.81 1.07 -10.10
CA MET A 27 -2.80 1.30 -11.15
C MET A 27 -1.39 0.82 -10.72
N LEU A 28 -1.04 0.89 -9.43
CA LEU A 28 0.24 0.36 -8.94
C LEU A 28 0.25 -1.17 -8.92
N LEU A 29 -0.86 -1.81 -8.53
CA LEU A 29 -0.98 -3.27 -8.55
C LEU A 29 -0.85 -3.83 -9.97
N GLU A 30 -1.43 -3.17 -10.97
CA GLU A 30 -1.34 -3.54 -12.40
C GLU A 30 0.10 -3.52 -12.95
N ARG A 31 1.04 -2.85 -12.27
CA ARG A 31 2.44 -2.76 -12.66
C ARG A 31 3.32 -3.84 -12.04
N VAL A 32 2.77 -4.69 -11.18
CA VAL A 32 3.47 -5.83 -10.61
C VAL A 32 3.33 -7.01 -11.58
N ASP A 33 4.46 -7.60 -11.97
CA ASP A 33 4.46 -8.83 -12.77
C ASP A 33 3.93 -10.00 -11.94
N GLY A 34 2.85 -10.65 -12.41
CA GLY A 34 2.24 -11.79 -11.74
C GLY A 34 1.21 -11.40 -10.68
N THR A 35 1.09 -12.21 -9.62
CA THR A 35 0.16 -11.94 -8.52
C THR A 35 0.73 -10.84 -7.62
N PRO A 36 0.02 -9.70 -7.46
CA PRO A 36 0.52 -8.63 -6.60
C PRO A 36 0.48 -9.08 -5.13
N HIS A 37 1.53 -8.73 -4.39
CA HIS A 37 1.60 -8.91 -2.94
C HIS A 37 1.90 -7.57 -2.29
N VAL A 38 1.11 -7.21 -1.28
CA VAL A 38 1.23 -5.91 -0.61
C VAL A 38 1.73 -6.07 0.82
N VAL A 39 2.67 -5.20 1.20
CA VAL A 39 3.18 -5.08 2.57
C VAL A 39 2.90 -3.68 3.09
N VAL A 40 2.20 -3.59 4.23
CA VAL A 40 1.90 -2.33 4.90
C VAL A 40 2.88 -2.14 6.05
N LEU A 41 3.60 -1.02 6.07
CA LEU A 41 4.58 -0.68 7.10
C LEU A 41 4.11 0.56 7.90
N PRO A 42 3.26 0.40 8.93
CA PRO A 42 2.65 1.52 9.65
C PRO A 42 3.56 2.13 10.73
N THR A 43 4.89 2.05 10.56
CA THR A 43 5.88 2.42 11.58
C THR A 43 5.81 3.90 11.96
N ALA A 44 5.41 4.78 11.04
CA ALA A 44 5.22 6.20 11.29
C ALA A 44 4.13 6.49 12.34
N SER A 45 3.17 5.58 12.53
CA SER A 45 2.07 5.72 13.50
C SER A 45 2.41 5.24 14.91
N ALA A 46 3.62 4.74 15.16
CA ALA A 46 4.05 4.29 16.48
C ALA A 46 3.92 5.36 17.60
N PRO A 47 4.18 6.66 17.36
CA PRO A 47 4.00 7.70 18.38
C PRO A 47 2.53 7.97 18.76
N ASP A 48 1.57 7.53 17.93
CA ASP A 48 0.14 7.81 18.12
C ASP A 48 -0.50 6.93 19.22
N GLY A 49 0.24 5.96 19.73
CA GLY A 49 -0.13 5.13 20.88
C GLY A 49 -0.32 3.65 20.56
N PRO A 50 -0.54 2.84 21.61
CA PRO A 50 -0.70 1.38 21.46
C PRO A 50 -1.93 1.04 20.63
N GLY A 51 -1.83 0.03 19.76
CA GLY A 51 -2.94 -0.41 18.91
C GLY A 51 -3.12 0.40 17.62
N VAL A 52 -2.48 1.58 17.50
CA VAL A 52 -2.59 2.42 16.30
C VAL A 52 -1.87 1.79 15.09
N PRO A 53 -0.64 1.26 15.21
CA PRO A 53 0.01 0.54 14.11
C PRO A 53 -0.80 -0.65 13.62
N GLU A 54 -1.40 -1.44 14.52
CA GLU A 54 -2.22 -2.59 14.19
C GLU A 54 -3.50 -2.18 13.46
N ARG A 55 -4.12 -1.06 13.88
CA ARG A 55 -5.27 -0.48 13.18
C ARG A 55 -4.90 -0.09 11.75
N TRP A 56 -3.76 0.58 11.56
CA TRP A 56 -3.28 0.97 10.23
C TRP A 56 -2.95 -0.24 9.36
N ALA A 57 -2.30 -1.26 9.91
CA ALA A 57 -2.05 -2.51 9.20
C ALA A 57 -3.37 -3.14 8.72
N LYS A 58 -4.39 -3.19 9.60
CA LYS A 58 -5.72 -3.71 9.24
C LYS A 58 -6.39 -2.88 8.14
N LEU A 59 -6.35 -1.56 8.20
CA LEU A 59 -6.92 -0.69 7.16
C LEU A 59 -6.27 -0.96 5.79
N GLY A 60 -4.95 -1.09 5.75
CA GLY A 60 -4.24 -1.43 4.52
C GLY A 60 -4.57 -2.82 4.00
N ILE A 61 -4.64 -3.84 4.87
CA ILE A 61 -5.08 -5.19 4.48
C ILE A 61 -6.50 -5.14 3.88
N ASP A 62 -7.45 -4.55 4.59
CA ASP A 62 -8.84 -4.48 4.14
C ASP A 62 -8.96 -3.75 2.79
N HIS A 63 -8.18 -2.67 2.59
CA HIS A 63 -8.14 -1.91 1.33
C HIS A 63 -7.60 -2.74 0.16
N PHE A 64 -6.40 -3.31 0.29
CA PHE A 64 -5.76 -4.02 -0.82
C PHE A 64 -6.43 -5.37 -1.13
N SER A 65 -7.01 -6.03 -0.13
CA SER A 65 -7.85 -7.23 -0.38
C SER A 65 -9.10 -6.90 -1.20
N GLN A 66 -9.69 -5.70 -1.07
CA GLN A 66 -10.80 -5.28 -1.94
C GLN A 66 -10.35 -5.00 -3.38
N LEU A 67 -9.07 -4.70 -3.59
CA LEU A 67 -8.46 -4.50 -4.91
C LEU A 67 -7.92 -5.80 -5.54
N GLY A 68 -8.02 -6.94 -4.83
CA GLY A 68 -7.61 -8.25 -5.33
C GLY A 68 -6.14 -8.60 -5.12
N ALA A 69 -5.47 -7.95 -4.16
CA ALA A 69 -4.12 -8.29 -3.70
C ALA A 69 -4.11 -8.98 -2.32
#